data_AF-A0A7J8Y9K4-F1
#
_entry.id   AF-A0A7J8Y9K4-F1
#
_cell.length_a   1.000
_cell.length_b   1.000
_cell.length_c   1.000
_cell.angle_alpha   90.00
_cell.angle_beta   90.00
_cell.angle_gamma   90.00
#
_symmetry.space_group_name_H-M   'P 1'
#
loop_
_entity.id
_entity.type
_entity.pdbx_description
1 polymer ?
#
loop_
_entity_poly.entity_id
_entity_poly.type
_entity_poly.pdbx_seq_one_letter_code
_entity_poly.pdbx_strand_id
1 'polypeptide(L)' 'SSPFLHGGSTSLYRLSKPNSSLSCQPLKSPAFLPPIKTMKSMQGKVVCATNDKTVSVEVVCLALHPKYKKRVRKKKKF' A
#
# COMPACT_ATOMS: atom_id res chain seq x y z
N SER A 1 -42.09 16.59 -39.60
CA SER A 1 -41.20 17.31 -40.53
C SER A 1 -39.82 17.39 -39.93
N SER A 2 -38.91 16.53 -40.39
CA SER A 2 -37.49 16.49 -39.98
C SER A 2 -36.66 17.50 -40.79
N PRO A 3 -35.56 18.03 -40.23
CA PRO A 3 -34.43 18.43 -41.03
C PRO A 3 -33.24 17.51 -40.73
N PHE A 4 -32.96 16.61 -41.66
CA PHE A 4 -31.65 16.00 -41.79
C PHE A 4 -30.71 17.05 -42.40
N LEU A 5 -29.56 17.29 -41.78
CA LEU A 5 -28.42 17.92 -42.45
C LEU A 5 -27.34 16.86 -42.65
N HIS A 6 -27.27 16.39 -43.89
CA HIS A 6 -26.15 15.63 -44.41
C HIS A 6 -25.00 16.58 -44.77
N GLY A 7 -23.76 16.11 -44.54
CA GLY A 7 -22.65 16.38 -45.46
C GLY A 7 -21.52 17.26 -44.96
N GLY A 8 -20.38 16.64 -44.64
CA GLY A 8 -19.10 17.34 -44.40
C GLY A 8 -17.95 16.37 -44.15
N SER A 9 -17.58 15.58 -45.17
CA SER A 9 -16.43 14.66 -45.16
C SER A 9 -15.11 15.42 -45.16
N THR A 10 -14.22 15.18 -44.18
CA THR A 10 -12.75 15.21 -44.39
C THR A 10 -12.04 14.22 -43.44
N SER A 11 -11.66 13.09 -44.04
CA SER A 11 -10.49 12.25 -43.77
C SER A 11 -9.52 12.67 -42.65
N LEU A 12 -9.38 11.83 -41.62
CA LEU A 12 -8.07 11.53 -41.01
C LEU A 12 -7.93 10.01 -40.79
N TYR A 13 -7.51 9.33 -41.85
CA TYR A 13 -6.92 8.00 -41.76
C TYR A 13 -5.65 8.08 -40.90
N ARG A 14 -5.64 7.59 -39.66
CA ARG A 14 -4.47 6.99 -38.94
C ARG A 14 -4.90 6.34 -37.61
N LEU A 15 -5.81 5.38 -37.64
CA LEU A 15 -5.97 4.46 -36.50
C LEU A 15 -5.17 3.19 -36.78
N SER A 16 -3.85 3.27 -36.57
CA SER A 16 -2.97 2.10 -36.53
C SER A 16 -3.22 1.29 -35.26
N LYS A 17 -3.12 -0.03 -35.43
CA LYS A 17 -3.63 -1.15 -34.61
C LYS A 17 -2.75 -1.46 -33.36
N PRO A 18 -3.13 -2.46 -32.54
CA PRO A 18 -3.06 -2.43 -31.08
C PRO A 18 -1.71 -2.87 -30.53
N ASN A 19 -1.37 -2.44 -29.31
CA ASN A 19 -0.38 -3.16 -28.51
C ASN A 19 -1.02 -3.55 -27.17
N SER A 20 -1.30 -4.83 -27.05
CA SER A 20 -1.78 -5.50 -25.84
C SER A 20 -0.69 -5.42 -24.78
N SER A 21 -0.65 -4.34 -24.02
CA SER A 21 0.03 -4.37 -22.73
C SER A 21 -0.94 -5.03 -21.74
N LEU A 22 -0.58 -6.23 -21.27
CA LEU A 22 -1.09 -6.76 -20.01
C LEU A 22 -0.62 -5.81 -18.92
N SER A 23 -1.34 -4.70 -18.75
CA SER A 23 -1.23 -3.86 -17.58
C SER A 23 -1.69 -4.74 -16.43
N CYS A 24 -0.73 -5.20 -15.63
CA CYS A 24 -0.99 -5.70 -14.28
C CYS A 24 -1.63 -4.52 -13.53
N GLN A 25 -2.96 -4.42 -13.62
CA GLN A 25 -3.71 -3.41 -12.88
C GLN A 25 -3.47 -3.73 -11.41
N PRO A 26 -2.88 -2.82 -10.61
CA PRO A 26 -2.92 -3.00 -9.16
C PRO A 26 -4.40 -3.12 -8.81
N LEU A 27 -4.79 -4.24 -8.19
CA LEU A 27 -6.15 -4.39 -7.66
C LEU A 27 -6.42 -3.12 -6.86
N LYS A 28 -7.38 -2.32 -7.35
CA LYS A 28 -7.78 -1.08 -6.70
C LYS A 28 -8.29 -1.47 -5.33
N SER A 29 -7.42 -1.38 -4.33
CA SER A 29 -7.79 -1.49 -2.93
C SER A 29 -8.96 -0.54 -2.71
N PRO A 30 -10.05 -0.97 -2.06
CA PRO A 30 -11.22 -0.13 -1.90
C PRO A 30 -10.79 1.20 -1.28
N ALA A 31 -11.04 2.31 -2.01
CA ALA A 31 -10.61 3.66 -1.67
C ALA A 31 -11.17 4.18 -0.33
N PHE A 32 -12.04 3.39 0.29
CA PHE A 32 -12.67 3.65 1.59
C PHE A 32 -11.84 3.15 2.78
N LEU A 33 -10.79 2.35 2.55
CA LEU A 33 -9.92 1.88 3.62
C LEU A 33 -8.62 2.69 3.64
N PRO A 34 -8.21 3.18 4.83
CA PRO A 34 -6.92 3.87 4.93
C PRO A 34 -5.80 2.91 4.49
N PRO A 35 -4.77 3.41 3.77
CA PRO A 35 -3.65 2.59 3.34
C PRO A 35 -2.99 1.89 4.52
N ILE A 36 -3.08 0.56 4.56
CA ILE A 36 -2.49 -0.25 5.64
C ILE A 36 -0.97 -0.27 5.43
N LYS A 37 -0.26 0.67 6.07
CA LYS A 37 1.21 0.68 6.10
C LYS A 37 1.69 -0.28 7.19
N THR A 38 2.00 -1.52 6.83
CA THR A 38 2.82 -2.34 7.71
C THR A 38 4.25 -1.79 7.69
N MET A 39 4.72 -1.30 8.83
CA MET A 39 6.09 -0.81 8.96
C MET A 39 7.04 -2.01 9.02
N LYS A 40 8.05 -2.06 8.13
CA LYS A 40 9.07 -3.13 8.11
C LYS A 40 10.08 -3.02 9.27
N SER A 41 10.26 -1.81 9.82
CA SER A 41 11.19 -1.53 10.92
C SER A 41 10.44 -1.28 12.22
N MET A 42 11.05 -1.69 13.33
CA MET A 42 10.54 -1.45 14.68
C MET A 42 11.50 -0.55 15.44
N GLN A 43 10.97 0.43 16.17
CA GLN A 43 11.77 1.29 17.05
C GLN A 43 11.92 0.60 18.42
N GLY A 44 13.10 0.71 19.01
CA GLY A 44 13.41 0.08 20.30
C GLY A 44 14.58 0.75 21.00
N LYS A 45 14.83 0.33 22.24
CA LYS A 45 15.94 0.81 23.06
C LYS A 45 17.04 -0.23 23.10
N VAL A 46 18.30 0.18 22.91
CA VAL A 46 19.46 -0.70 23.10
C VAL A 46 19.62 -1.01 24.60
N VAL A 47 19.71 -2.29 24.94
CA VAL A 47 19.91 -2.77 26.33
C VAL A 47 21.33 -3.25 26.56
N CYS A 48 21.96 -3.87 25.55
CA CYS A 48 23.33 -4.35 25.63
C CYS A 48 24.06 -4.10 24.31
N ALA A 49 25.32 -3.64 24.41
CA ALA A 49 26.17 -3.30 23.27
C ALA A 49 27.56 -3.99 23.37
N THR A 50 27.66 -5.07 24.14
CA THR A 50 28.94 -5.74 24.44
C THR A 50 29.41 -6.66 23.31
N ASN A 51 28.53 -7.09 22.41
CA ASN A 51 28.88 -8.02 21.34
C ASN A 51 29.52 -7.29 20.16
N ASP A 52 30.45 -7.96 19.48
CA ASP A 52 31.09 -7.40 18.29
C ASP A 52 30.07 -7.22 17.17
N LYS A 53 29.93 -5.97 16.68
CA LYS A 53 29.07 -5.56 15.56
C LYS A 53 27.57 -5.83 15.74
N THR A 54 27.12 -6.23 16.92
CA THR A 54 25.70 -6.53 17.20
C THR A 54 25.25 -5.90 18.51
N VAL A 55 23.95 -5.60 18.59
CA VAL A 55 23.34 -4.98 19.77
C VAL A 55 22.07 -5.72 20.14
N SER A 56 21.80 -5.83 21.44
CA SER A 56 20.51 -6.33 21.91
C SER A 56 19.54 -5.17 22.11
N VAL A 57 18.42 -5.20 21.38
CA VAL A 57 17.40 -4.13 21.36
C VAL A 57 16.11 -4.65 21.99
N GLU A 58 15.62 -3.96 23.01
CA GLU A 58 14.28 -4.18 23.54
C GLU A 58 13.27 -3.33 22.77
N VAL A 59 12.31 -4.01 22.14
CA VAL A 59 11.19 -3.42 21.42
C VAL A 59 9.92 -3.61 22.23
N VAL A 60 9.15 -2.53 22.38
CA VAL A 60 7.88 -2.53 23.12
C VAL A 60 6.73 -2.30 22.15
N CYS A 61 5.78 -3.23 22.10
CA CYS A 61 4.55 -3.12 21.32
C CYS A 61 3.34 -3.04 22.26
N LEU A 62 2.40 -2.15 21.98
CA LEU A 62 1.13 -2.06 22.69
C LEU A 62 0.08 -2.88 21.93
N ALA A 63 -0.44 -3.93 22.56
CA ALA A 63 -1.53 -4.74 22.02
C ALA A 63 -2.80 -4.57 22.87
N LEU A 64 -3.96 -4.63 22.22
CA LEU A 64 -5.23 -4.72 22.95
C LEU A 64 -5.38 -6.09 23.58
N HIS A 65 -5.83 -6.14 24.84
CA HIS A 65 -6.16 -7.40 25.48
C HIS A 65 -7.49 -7.96 24.95
N PRO A 66 -7.59 -9.27 24.63
CA PRO A 66 -8.77 -9.85 23.99
C PRO A 66 -10.07 -9.66 24.79
N LYS A 67 -10.04 -9.83 26.12
CA LYS A 67 -11.23 -9.74 26.98
C LYS A 67 -11.61 -8.31 27.38
N TYR A 68 -10.69 -7.59 28.02
CA TYR A 68 -10.95 -6.29 28.65
C TYR A 68 -10.51 -5.08 27.83
N LYS A 69 -10.03 -5.27 26.59
CA LYS A 69 -9.65 -4.20 25.62
C LYS A 69 -8.63 -3.16 26.12
N LYS A 70 -8.05 -3.33 27.32
CA LYS A 70 -6.94 -2.52 27.84
C LYS A 70 -5.69 -2.76 27.00
N ARG A 71 -4.90 -1.71 26.76
CA ARG A 71 -3.59 -1.83 26.10
C ARG A 71 -2.57 -2.45 27.06
N VAL A 72 -1.91 -3.51 26.61
CA VAL A 72 -0.86 -4.23 27.34
C VAL A 72 0.46 -4.06 26.60
N ARG A 73 1.51 -3.69 27.35
CA ARG A 73 2.89 -3.61 26.83
C ARG A 73 3.46 -5.01 26.70
N LYS A 74 3.81 -5.41 25.48
CA LYS A 74 4.54 -6.64 25.17
C LYS A 74 5.97 -6.27 24.79
N LYS A 75 6.94 -6.86 25.49
CA LYS A 75 8.37 -6.60 25.31
C LYS A 75 9.01 -7.79 24.60
N LYS A 76 9.86 -7.54 23.62
CA LYS A 76 10.69 -8.56 22.97
C LYS A 76 12.09 -8.01 22.77
N LYS A 77 13.10 -8.82 23.08
CA LYS A 77 14.51 -8.53 22.77
C LYS A 77 14.86 -9.11 21.40
N PHE A 78 15.60 -8.33 20.63
CA PHE A 78 16.18 -8.70 19.35
C PHE A 78 17.69 -8.49 19.41
#